data_AF-A0A5N6K5E6-F1
#
_entry.id   AF-A0A5N6K5E6-F1
#
_cell.length_a   1.000
_cell.length_b   1.000
_cell.length_c   1.000
_cell.angle_alpha   90.00
_cell.angle_beta   90.00
_cell.angle_gamma   90.00
#
_symmetry.space_group_name_H-M   'P 1'
#
loop_
_entity.id
_entity.type
_entity.pdbx_description
1 polymer ?
#
loop_
_entity_poly.entity_id
_entity_poly.type
_entity_poly.pdbx_seq_one_letter_code
_entity_poly.pdbx_strand_id
1 'polypeptide(L)'
;MTDGGWPRFMRVHPVIDWHYREIWGFIRHLQIPYCPLYDQGYTSLGGTTDTHPNPVLVASDDDDDDDSEAADGKTPTRKFKPAYELVEDMEERLGRDY
;
A
#
# COMPACT_ATOMS: atom_id res chain seq x y z
N MET A 1 -16.68 24.02 3.03
CA MET A 1 -16.98 24.40 1.63
C MET A 1 -15.77 24.07 0.76
N THR A 2 -15.96 23.93 -0.55
CA THR A 2 -14.85 23.86 -1.52
C THR A 2 -14.11 25.18 -1.65
N ASP A 3 -12.85 25.11 -2.09
CA ASP A 3 -11.96 26.26 -2.23
C ASP A 3 -12.21 27.03 -3.54
N GLY A 4 -11.71 28.28 -3.62
CA GLY A 4 -11.85 29.11 -4.82
C GLY A 4 -11.21 28.45 -6.05
N GLY A 5 -11.98 28.31 -7.13
CA GLY A 5 -11.56 27.60 -8.35
C GLY A 5 -12.18 26.21 -8.51
N TRP A 6 -12.79 25.66 -7.45
CA TRP A 6 -13.59 24.43 -7.53
C TRP A 6 -15.10 24.72 -7.57
N PRO A 7 -15.92 23.84 -8.16
CA PRO A 7 -17.38 23.92 -8.07
C PRO A 7 -17.84 24.03 -6.61
N ARG A 8 -18.88 24.83 -6.35
CA ARG A 8 -19.35 25.11 -4.98
C ARG A 8 -20.18 23.95 -4.43
N PHE A 9 -19.65 23.22 -3.46
CA PHE A 9 -20.39 22.23 -2.67
C PHE A 9 -19.80 22.03 -1.27
N MET A 10 -20.51 21.30 -0.41
CA MET A 10 -20.04 20.94 0.93
C MET A 10 -19.14 19.69 0.85
N ARG A 11 -17.91 19.78 1.37
CA ARG A 11 -17.05 18.61 1.59
C ARG A 11 -17.43 17.98 2.93
N VAL A 12 -17.62 16.66 2.95
CA VAL A 12 -17.84 15.87 4.16
C VAL A 12 -16.68 14.88 4.26
N HIS A 13 -15.98 14.85 5.39
CA HIS A 13 -14.79 14.02 5.60
C HIS A 13 -15.03 13.04 6.77
N PRO A 14 -15.78 11.94 6.56
CA PRO A 14 -16.22 11.06 7.65
C PRO A 14 -15.09 10.21 8.26
N VAL A 15 -13.93 10.14 7.59
CA VAL A 15 -12.77 9.32 7.98
C VAL A 15 -11.51 10.17 8.15
N ILE A 16 -11.65 11.47 8.44
CA ILE A 16 -10.52 12.40 8.48
C ILE A 16 -9.53 12.08 9.61
N ASP A 17 -10.01 11.53 10.71
CA ASP A 17 -9.22 11.20 11.90
C ASP A 17 -8.77 9.73 11.91
N TRP A 18 -8.93 9.00 10.81
CA TRP A 18 -8.53 7.59 10.74
C TRP A 18 -7.06 7.47 10.38
N HIS A 19 -6.37 6.59 11.11
CA HIS A 19 -4.98 6.21 10.88
C HIS A 19 -4.86 5.00 9.94
N TYR A 20 -3.67 4.77 9.39
CA TYR A 20 -3.42 3.71 8.40
C TYR A 20 -3.87 2.33 8.90
N ARG A 21 -3.52 2.02 10.16
CA ARG A 21 -3.90 0.77 10.83
C ARG A 21 -5.41 0.61 10.99
N GLU A 22 -6.14 1.71 11.23
CA GLU A 22 -7.60 1.67 11.41
C GLU A 22 -8.31 1.40 10.08
N ILE A 23 -7.81 1.98 8.98
CA ILE A 23 -8.30 1.70 7.62
C ILE A 23 -8.18 0.21 7.30
N TRP A 24 -6.99 -0.38 7.51
CA TRP A 24 -6.80 -1.81 7.22
C TRP A 24 -7.52 -2.71 8.21
N GLY A 25 -7.55 -2.35 9.49
CA GLY A 25 -8.33 -3.07 10.51
C GLY A 25 -9.80 -3.18 10.10
N PHE A 26 -10.40 -2.08 9.65
CA PHE A 26 -11.78 -2.05 9.17
C PHE A 26 -11.99 -2.88 7.90
N ILE A 27 -11.18 -2.66 6.86
CA ILE A 27 -11.27 -3.38 5.58
C ILE A 27 -11.16 -4.89 5.78
N ARG A 28 -10.18 -5.33 6.56
CA ARG A 28 -9.89 -6.76 6.80
C ARG A 28 -10.94 -7.40 7.71
N HIS A 29 -11.33 -6.74 8.79
CA HIS A 29 -12.32 -7.26 9.73
C HIS A 29 -13.69 -7.50 9.06
N LEU A 30 -14.09 -6.60 8.16
CA LEU A 30 -15.35 -6.70 7.43
C LEU A 30 -15.23 -7.44 6.09
N GLN A 31 -14.03 -7.96 5.77
CA GLN A 31 -13.75 -8.68 4.52
C GLN A 31 -14.15 -7.88 3.26
N ILE A 32 -13.92 -6.57 3.29
CA ILE A 32 -14.23 -5.69 2.16
C ILE A 32 -13.23 -5.99 1.04
N PRO A 33 -13.69 -6.25 -0.20
CA PRO A 33 -12.78 -6.41 -1.34
C PRO A 33 -11.93 -5.16 -1.55
N TYR A 34 -10.63 -5.33 -1.75
CA TYR A 34 -9.68 -4.24 -2.01
C TYR A 34 -8.81 -4.54 -3.24
N CYS A 35 -8.07 -3.55 -3.72
CA CYS A 35 -7.23 -3.67 -4.90
C CYS A 35 -6.05 -4.65 -4.68
N PRO A 36 -5.83 -5.66 -5.53
CA PRO A 36 -4.76 -6.65 -5.34
C PRO A 36 -3.34 -6.09 -5.35
N LEU A 37 -3.12 -4.86 -5.83
CA LEU A 37 -1.81 -4.20 -5.72
C LEU A 37 -1.39 -4.02 -4.26
N TYR A 38 -2.33 -3.89 -3.33
CA TYR A 38 -2.01 -3.81 -1.91
C TYR A 38 -1.40 -5.12 -1.39
N ASP A 39 -1.73 -6.28 -1.96
CA ASP A 39 -1.07 -7.54 -1.58
C ASP A 39 0.37 -7.64 -2.13
N GLN A 40 0.73 -6.79 -3.08
CA GLN A 40 2.06 -6.73 -3.72
C GLN A 40 2.97 -5.67 -3.06
N GLY A 41 2.60 -5.18 -1.87
CA GLY A 41 3.40 -4.22 -1.09
C GLY A 41 3.22 -2.75 -1.47
N TYR A 42 2.29 -2.41 -2.36
CA TYR A 42 1.93 -1.01 -2.61
C TYR A 42 1.11 -0.47 -1.44
N THR A 43 1.53 0.64 -0.83
CA THR A 43 0.82 1.22 0.33
C THR A 43 0.10 2.52 0.00
N SER A 44 0.48 3.18 -1.10
CA SER A 44 -0.17 4.37 -1.63
C SER A 44 -0.26 4.26 -3.15
N LEU A 45 -1.44 4.45 -3.74
CA LEU A 45 -1.65 4.33 -5.20
C LEU A 45 -1.74 5.71 -5.87
N GLY A 46 -0.86 5.96 -6.83
CA GLY A 46 -0.67 7.25 -7.50
C GLY A 46 -0.69 7.11 -9.02
N GLY A 47 0.20 7.80 -9.73
CA GLY A 47 0.38 7.60 -11.17
C GLY A 47 1.08 6.27 -11.47
N THR A 48 0.95 5.77 -12.70
CA THR A 48 1.55 4.47 -13.07
C THR A 48 3.07 4.50 -13.19
N THR A 49 3.68 5.69 -13.26
CA THR A 49 5.12 5.87 -13.48
C THR A 49 5.87 6.30 -12.22
N ASP A 50 5.17 6.71 -11.17
CA ASP A 50 5.73 7.25 -9.91
C ASP A 50 5.22 6.49 -8.68
N THR A 51 4.68 5.29 -8.89
CA THR A 51 4.17 4.40 -7.85
C THR A 51 4.96 3.10 -7.85
N HIS A 52 5.64 2.84 -6.74
CA HIS A 52 6.41 1.61 -6.50
C HIS A 52 5.95 0.94 -5.19
N PRO A 53 6.20 -0.38 -5.02
CA PRO A 53 5.98 -1.03 -3.73
C PRO A 53 6.76 -0.34 -2.61
N ASN A 54 6.21 -0.35 -1.40
CA ASN A 54 6.81 0.33 -0.26
C ASN A 54 8.13 -0.36 0.14
N PRO A 55 9.26 0.35 0.20
CA PRO A 55 10.54 -0.24 0.56
C PRO A 55 10.60 -0.79 2.00
N VAL A 56 9.72 -0.33 2.91
CA VAL A 56 9.63 -0.85 4.29
C VAL A 56 9.05 -2.27 4.33
N LEU A 57 8.31 -2.67 3.29
CA LEU A 57 7.64 -3.97 3.22
C LEU A 57 8.46 -5.03 2.47
N VAL A 58 9.74 -4.80 2.17
CA VAL A 58 10.57 -5.85 1.56
C VAL A 58 10.65 -7.04 2.52
N ALA A 59 10.31 -8.24 2.04
CA ALA A 59 10.40 -9.46 2.83
C ALA A 59 11.86 -9.83 3.09
N SER A 60 12.17 -10.33 4.30
CA SER A 60 13.49 -10.87 4.60
C SER A 60 13.65 -12.26 3.98
N ASP A 61 14.87 -12.62 3.60
CA ASP A 61 15.19 -13.94 3.02
C ASP A 61 14.83 -15.12 3.96
N ASP A 62 14.67 -14.85 5.27
CA ASP A 62 14.27 -15.85 6.26
C ASP A 62 12.74 -16.15 6.29
N ASP A 63 11.92 -15.38 5.56
CA ASP A 63 10.47 -15.60 5.45
C ASP A 63 10.10 -16.60 4.32
N ASP A 64 11.09 -17.20 3.64
CA ASP A 64 10.91 -18.15 2.54
C ASP A 64 10.57 -19.57 3.03
N ASP A 65 9.28 -19.85 3.22
CA ASP A 65 8.69 -21.20 3.21
C ASP A 65 8.29 -21.63 1.78
N ASP A 66 8.95 -21.07 0.75
CA ASP A 66 8.58 -21.23 -0.67
C ASP A 66 9.63 -22.06 -1.43
N ASP A 67 9.25 -23.32 -1.65
CA ASP A 67 9.95 -24.40 -2.37
C ASP A 67 10.00 -24.14 -3.91
N SER A 68 10.20 -22.88 -4.33
CA SER A 68 10.30 -22.53 -5.74
C SER A 68 11.74 -22.67 -6.19
N GLU A 69 12.05 -23.83 -6.79
CA GLU A 69 13.32 -24.05 -7.47
C GLU A 69 13.57 -22.93 -8.49
N ALA A 70 14.72 -22.26 -8.35
CA ALA A 70 15.20 -21.23 -9.24
C ALA A 70 15.50 -21.82 -10.63
N ALA A 71 14.47 -22.00 -11.44
CA ALA A 71 14.61 -22.24 -12.86
C ALA A 71 14.96 -20.90 -13.56
N ASP A 72 16.15 -20.90 -14.16
CA ASP A 72 16.54 -20.06 -15.30
C ASP A 72 16.85 -18.57 -15.00
N GLY A 73 18.09 -18.28 -14.54
CA GLY A 73 18.84 -17.04 -14.82
C GLY A 73 18.22 -15.67 -14.51
N LYS A 74 17.06 -15.61 -13.84
CA LYS A 74 16.29 -14.40 -13.61
C LYS A 74 16.77 -13.71 -12.34
N THR A 75 17.07 -12.42 -12.43
CA THR A 75 17.42 -11.56 -11.30
C THR A 75 16.42 -11.78 -10.15
N PRO A 76 16.86 -11.94 -8.89
CA PRO A 76 15.94 -12.19 -7.78
C PRO A 76 14.92 -11.05 -7.70
N THR A 77 13.65 -11.40 -7.88
CA THR A 77 12.54 -10.46 -7.68
C THR A 77 12.35 -10.29 -6.18
N ARG A 78 12.57 -9.07 -5.65
CA ARG A 78 12.25 -8.76 -4.25
C ARG A 78 10.79 -9.10 -3.98
N LYS A 79 10.54 -9.96 -3.01
CA LYS A 79 9.19 -10.23 -2.47
C LYS A 79 8.83 -9.09 -1.51
N PHE A 80 7.55 -8.71 -1.49
CA PHE A 80 7.03 -7.68 -0.60
C PHE A 80 5.90 -8.25 0.26
N LYS A 81 5.85 -7.82 1.51
CA LYS A 81 4.74 -8.05 2.43
C LYS A 81 3.53 -7.20 1.99
N PRO A 82 2.31 -7.66 2.25
CA PRO A 82 1.10 -6.93 1.90
C PRO A 82 0.97 -5.61 2.68
N ALA A 83 0.26 -4.65 2.10
CA ALA A 83 0.15 -3.28 2.59
C ALA A 83 -0.37 -3.17 4.03
N TYR A 84 -1.28 -4.06 4.44
CA TYR A 84 -1.83 -4.08 5.80
C TYR A 84 -0.82 -4.47 6.88
N GLU A 85 0.40 -4.87 6.52
CA GLU A 85 1.52 -5.04 7.45
C GLU A 85 2.29 -3.73 7.72
N LEU A 86 2.06 -2.67 6.94
CA LEU A 86 2.64 -1.36 7.24
C LEU A 86 1.96 -0.76 8.48
N VAL A 87 2.79 -0.18 9.35
CA VAL A 87 2.41 0.26 10.69
C VAL A 87 2.38 1.77 10.82
N GLU A 88 3.39 2.45 10.29
CA GLU A 88 3.61 3.88 10.50
C GLU A 88 2.97 4.70 9.38
N ASP A 89 2.04 5.59 9.71
CA ASP A 89 1.32 6.42 8.75
C ASP A 89 2.27 7.25 7.86
N MET A 90 3.37 7.72 8.44
CA MET A 90 4.37 8.55 7.75
C MET A 90 5.09 7.79 6.62
N GLU A 91 5.06 6.46 6.66
CA GLU A 91 5.74 5.61 5.69
C GLU A 91 4.86 5.26 4.49
N GLU A 92 3.56 5.60 4.51
CA GLU A 92 2.58 5.21 3.48
C GLU A 92 3.07 5.54 2.07
N ARG A 93 3.77 6.67 1.91
CA ARG A 93 4.16 7.23 0.61
C ARG A 93 5.64 7.03 0.26
N LEU A 94 6.38 6.17 0.97
CA LEU A 94 7.80 5.93 0.67
C LEU A 94 8.05 5.27 -0.70
N GLY A 95 7.02 4.66 -1.31
CA GLY A 95 7.08 4.13 -2.69
C GLY A 95 6.88 5.17 -3.80
N ARG A 96 7.19 6.46 -3.55
CA ARG A 96 7.02 7.56 -4.51
C ARG A 96 8.36 8.10 -4.97
N ASP A 97 8.42 8.50 -6.23
CA ASP A 97 9.52 9.32 -6.75
C ASP A 97 9.35 10.78 -6.26
N TYR A 98 10.48 11.46 -6.00
CA TYR A 98 10.54 12.88 -5.56
C TYR A 98 10.95 13.80 -6.69
#